data_AF-A0A086M0N8-F1
#
_entry.id   AF-A0A086M0N8-F1
#
_cell.length_a   1.000
_cell.length_b   1.000
_cell.length_c   1.000
_cell.angle_alpha   90.00
_cell.angle_beta   90.00
_cell.angle_gamma   90.00
#
_symmetry.space_group_name_H-M   'P 1'
#
loop_
_entity.id
_entity.type
_entity.pdbx_description
1 polymer ?
#
loop_
_entity_poly.entity_id
_entity_poly.type
_entity_poly.pdbx_seq_one_letter_code
_entity_poly.pdbx_strand_id
1 'polypeptide(L)'
;MHAAFPVLKMYRVFREFEPCVFLPTLQRYLGCRFVTSDRLLSRRKARFGLSLVTGLFPRYDRGKQTVKYVQDTQILAAMGPPGGGRSVIPARLQSRFNLLNFTEPDEQQVKRIFNTLAIHKFSDFREDIKTNAENLAAATISLFEQVREQFLPKPDKPHYLFNMRDMSRVFQGIYQAEPHVYEDRDSIFRLWLHECMRVFHDRLASEEDRGELLHILDGVLDKTLQMGVKDICRAEKDLIFVALPFDSTPGAEASYDEVSDKQMLKTFLTAKLEEYNERSLRGRMPVVLFKDAIEHCCRIFRILCLPNGHATLVGVGGSGRHSLTLFACFLADQQCFQIEVNRDYGHPEFQEDLKKLYNATGVDGKRTTFLLSDANILSESFIEDVHNMLSSGEVSNLFTTDEFSAISAELEKAAKAAGVNPSNRDAMHDLFLSRVRENLHIVFCVRPIGQQLRDYC
;
A
#
# COMPACT_ATOMS: atom_id res chain seq x y z
N MET A 1 -35.07 18.33 -6.93
CA MET A 1 -34.04 18.58 -5.89
C MET A 1 -33.15 17.35 -5.79
N HIS A 2 -32.11 17.27 -6.63
CA HIS A 2 -31.07 16.24 -6.50
C HIS A 2 -29.89 16.87 -5.76
N ALA A 3 -29.77 16.55 -4.47
CA ALA A 3 -28.56 16.88 -3.73
C ALA A 3 -27.44 15.95 -4.22
N ALA A 4 -26.43 16.53 -4.87
CA ALA A 4 -25.18 15.84 -5.16
C ALA A 4 -24.48 15.56 -3.82
N PHE A 5 -24.49 14.30 -3.39
CA PHE A 5 -23.78 13.84 -2.21
C PHE A 5 -22.27 13.75 -2.51
N PRO A 6 -21.39 14.00 -1.52
CA PRO A 6 -19.97 14.06 -1.75
C PRO A 6 -19.36 12.66 -1.91
N VAL A 7 -18.80 12.40 -3.10
CA VAL A 7 -18.10 11.16 -3.47
C VAL A 7 -16.90 10.92 -2.56
N LEU A 8 -16.86 9.72 -1.96
CA LEU A 8 -15.70 9.24 -1.24
C LEU A 8 -14.61 8.78 -2.23
N LYS A 9 -13.43 9.37 -2.17
CA LYS A 9 -12.26 9.02 -2.98
C LYS A 9 -11.33 8.11 -2.18
N MET A 10 -10.73 7.15 -2.86
CA MET A 10 -9.88 6.13 -2.24
C MET A 10 -8.54 6.14 -2.96
N TYR A 11 -7.51 6.63 -2.29
CA TYR A 11 -6.14 6.57 -2.75
C TYR A 11 -5.45 5.39 -2.07
N ARG A 12 -4.57 4.67 -2.75
CA ARG A 12 -3.74 3.64 -2.11
C ARG A 12 -2.39 4.29 -1.78
N VAL A 13 -1.90 4.14 -0.55
CA VAL A 13 -0.70 4.86 -0.10
C VAL A 13 0.46 4.58 -1.05
N PHE A 14 1.09 5.66 -1.51
CA PHE A 14 2.22 5.62 -2.41
C PHE A 14 3.43 5.19 -1.61
N ARG A 15 3.96 4.02 -1.95
CA ARG A 15 5.40 3.85 -1.83
C ARG A 15 5.96 4.62 -3.03
N GLU A 16 7.00 5.43 -2.85
CA GLU A 16 7.83 5.92 -3.95
C GLU A 16 8.87 4.85 -4.32
N PHE A 17 9.52 4.98 -5.47
CA PHE A 17 10.60 4.09 -5.88
C PHE A 17 11.84 4.34 -5.01
N GLU A 18 11.79 3.95 -3.73
CA GLU A 18 12.99 3.50 -3.07
C GLU A 18 13.40 2.17 -3.73
N PRO A 19 14.70 1.87 -3.89
CA PRO A 19 15.17 0.71 -4.65
C PRO A 19 14.90 -0.65 -3.96
N CYS A 20 13.78 -0.80 -3.27
CA CYS A 20 13.43 -1.91 -2.39
C CYS A 20 13.27 -3.27 -3.08
N VAL A 21 13.32 -3.36 -4.41
CA VAL A 21 13.30 -4.64 -5.14
C VAL A 21 14.72 -5.15 -5.44
N PHE A 22 15.71 -4.25 -5.61
CA PHE A 22 17.12 -4.63 -5.77
C PHE A 22 17.86 -4.69 -4.42
N LEU A 23 17.41 -3.89 -3.43
CA LEU A 23 18.06 -3.73 -2.13
C LEU A 23 18.12 -5.03 -1.29
N PRO A 24 17.07 -5.87 -1.17
CA PRO A 24 17.14 -7.11 -0.38
C PRO A 24 18.04 -8.16 -1.01
N THR A 25 18.07 -8.19 -2.36
CA THR A 25 18.92 -9.10 -3.14
C THR A 25 20.39 -8.70 -3.00
N LEU A 26 20.71 -7.40 -3.08
CA LEU A 26 22.05 -6.87 -2.78
C LEU A 26 22.43 -7.02 -1.30
N GLN A 27 21.49 -6.89 -0.36
CA GLN A 27 21.72 -7.08 1.07
C GLN A 27 22.17 -8.51 1.39
N ARG A 28 21.55 -9.52 0.75
CA ARG A 28 21.98 -10.93 0.86
C ARG A 28 23.36 -11.19 0.24
N TYR A 29 23.74 -10.46 -0.82
CA TYR A 29 25.03 -10.65 -1.49
C TYR A 29 26.19 -9.84 -0.88
N LEU A 30 25.92 -8.68 -0.27
CA LEU A 30 26.96 -7.73 0.18
C LEU A 30 27.04 -7.55 1.71
N GLY A 31 26.13 -8.12 2.50
CA GLY A 31 26.19 -8.04 3.97
C GLY A 31 26.12 -6.60 4.54
N CYS A 32 25.60 -5.64 3.77
CA CYS A 32 25.58 -4.22 4.13
C CYS A 32 24.26 -3.80 4.79
N ARG A 33 24.32 -2.93 5.81
CA ARG A 33 23.15 -2.23 6.35
C ARG A 33 22.81 -1.03 5.45
N PHE A 34 21.59 -1.01 4.92
CA PHE A 34 21.09 0.07 4.08
C PHE A 34 20.43 1.19 4.90
N VAL A 35 20.69 2.44 4.52
CA VAL A 35 20.02 3.62 5.07
C VAL A 35 19.29 4.32 3.93
N THR A 36 17.96 4.36 4.00
CA THR A 36 17.08 5.03 3.05
C THR A 36 17.09 6.56 3.24
N SER A 37 16.75 7.33 2.20
CA SER A 37 16.93 8.79 2.18
C SER A 37 16.08 9.53 3.21
N ASP A 38 14.94 8.97 3.63
CA ASP A 38 14.07 9.60 4.63
C ASP A 38 14.73 9.69 6.01
N ARG A 39 15.59 8.72 6.36
CA ARG A 39 16.42 8.78 7.58
C ARG A 39 17.49 9.88 7.53
N LEU A 40 17.85 10.37 6.34
CA LEU A 40 18.96 11.30 6.13
C LEU A 40 18.55 12.78 6.15
N LEU A 41 17.28 13.08 5.86
CA LEU A 41 16.85 14.43 5.49
C LEU A 41 15.98 15.16 6.53
N SER A 42 15.26 14.46 7.42
CA SER A 42 14.33 15.11 8.38
C SER A 42 15.03 15.90 9.50
N ARG A 43 16.33 15.65 9.76
CA ARG A 43 17.08 16.37 10.80
C ARG A 43 18.29 17.09 10.22
N ARG A 44 18.44 18.40 10.49
CA ARG A 44 19.73 19.14 10.31
C ARG A 44 20.92 18.38 10.93
N LYS A 45 20.68 17.56 11.97
CA LYS A 45 21.65 16.67 12.62
C LYS A 45 22.09 15.47 11.76
N ALA A 46 21.24 14.93 10.88
CA ALA A 46 21.56 13.78 10.03
C ALA A 46 22.48 14.16 8.85
N ARG A 47 22.28 15.35 8.26
CA ARG A 47 23.18 15.92 7.23
C ARG A 47 24.62 16.08 7.73
N PHE A 48 24.79 16.51 8.98
CA PHE A 48 26.11 16.57 9.63
C PHE A 48 26.67 15.17 9.91
N GLY A 49 25.82 14.25 10.37
CA GLY A 49 26.20 12.87 10.71
C GLY A 49 26.84 12.09 9.57
N LEU A 50 26.24 12.07 8.38
CA LEU A 50 26.77 11.26 7.26
C LEU A 50 28.09 11.81 6.68
N SER A 51 28.26 13.14 6.70
CA SER A 51 29.51 13.79 6.28
C SER A 51 30.69 13.46 7.21
N LEU A 52 30.40 13.08 8.46
CA LEU A 52 31.38 12.65 9.46
C LEU A 52 31.72 11.16 9.32
N VAL A 53 30.77 10.32 8.93
CA VAL A 53 31.00 8.86 8.82
C VAL A 53 31.80 8.50 7.56
N THR A 54 31.67 9.28 6.49
CA THR A 54 32.24 8.96 5.17
C THR A 54 33.69 9.44 4.98
N GLY A 55 34.30 10.01 6.01
CA GLY A 55 35.73 10.25 5.99
C GLY A 55 36.28 10.37 7.39
N LEU A 56 37.16 9.43 7.77
CA LEU A 56 38.26 9.51 8.77
C LEU A 56 38.05 10.24 10.11
N PHE A 57 36.88 10.81 10.38
CA PHE A 57 36.60 11.63 11.52
C PHE A 57 35.84 10.80 12.53
N PRO A 58 36.44 10.56 13.70
CA PRO A 58 35.76 9.79 14.71
C PRO A 58 34.52 10.55 15.19
N ARG A 59 33.46 9.78 15.46
CA ARG A 59 32.19 10.32 15.94
C ARG A 59 32.33 10.63 17.42
N TYR A 60 31.94 11.84 17.82
CA TYR A 60 31.90 12.18 19.24
C TYR A 60 30.59 11.72 19.87
N ASP A 61 30.67 10.90 20.91
CA ASP A 61 29.52 10.59 21.76
C ASP A 61 29.16 11.84 22.56
N ARG A 62 27.97 12.41 22.31
CA ARG A 62 27.54 13.66 22.98
C ARG A 62 27.25 13.47 24.46
N GLY A 63 26.92 12.24 24.90
CA GLY A 63 26.65 11.95 26.30
C GLY A 63 27.93 11.68 27.08
N LYS A 64 28.77 10.79 26.55
CA LYS A 64 30.01 10.36 27.22
C LYS A 64 31.23 11.22 26.90
N GLN A 65 31.10 12.15 25.96
CA GLN A 65 32.19 12.99 25.46
C GLN A 65 33.42 12.16 25.03
N THR A 66 33.18 11.00 24.43
CA THR A 66 34.23 10.08 23.97
C THR A 66 34.26 9.97 22.46
N VAL A 67 35.46 9.76 21.94
CA VAL A 67 35.74 9.59 20.52
C VAL A 67 35.44 8.14 20.13
N LYS A 68 34.54 7.92 19.18
CA LYS A 68 34.18 6.60 18.64
C LYS A 68 34.68 6.45 17.21
N TYR A 69 35.46 5.41 16.97
CA TYR A 69 35.91 5.03 15.62
C TYR A 69 34.97 3.98 15.05
N VAL A 70 34.51 4.21 13.83
CA VAL A 70 33.73 3.22 13.06
C VAL A 70 34.72 2.52 12.14
N GLN A 71 34.92 1.22 12.34
CA GLN A 71 35.81 0.39 11.54
C GLN A 71 34.98 -0.53 10.64
N ASP A 72 35.54 -0.92 9.50
CA ASP A 72 35.01 -1.95 8.59
C ASP A 72 33.53 -1.79 8.21
N THR A 73 33.11 -0.57 7.85
CA THR A 73 31.74 -0.29 7.42
C THR A 73 31.70 0.26 6.00
N GLN A 74 30.84 -0.32 5.16
CA GLN A 74 30.49 0.21 3.84
C GLN A 74 29.11 0.86 3.91
N ILE A 75 28.94 2.00 3.22
CA ILE A 75 27.68 2.75 3.19
C ILE A 75 27.20 2.81 1.75
N LEU A 76 25.98 2.33 1.54
CA LEU A 76 25.26 2.50 0.29
C LEU A 76 23.98 3.29 0.59
N ALA A 77 23.75 4.33 -0.21
CA ALA A 77 22.60 5.22 -0.09
C ALA A 77 21.95 5.38 -1.46
N ALA A 78 20.63 5.51 -1.47
CA ALA A 78 19.85 5.81 -2.67
C ALA A 78 18.94 7.00 -2.40
N MET A 79 18.64 7.77 -3.44
CA MET A 79 17.72 8.89 -3.38
C MET A 79 17.08 9.15 -4.73
N GLY A 80 15.91 9.79 -4.71
CA GLY A 80 15.31 10.34 -5.92
C GLY A 80 16.11 11.53 -6.46
N PRO A 81 15.96 11.85 -7.76
CA PRO A 81 16.61 13.01 -8.35
C PRO A 81 16.19 14.31 -7.64
N PRO A 82 17.10 15.29 -7.51
CA PRO A 82 16.78 16.58 -6.90
C PRO A 82 15.76 17.33 -7.77
N GLY A 83 14.71 17.87 -7.13
CA GLY A 83 13.59 18.52 -7.82
C GLY A 83 12.24 18.18 -7.19
N GLY A 84 11.18 18.90 -7.56
CA GLY A 84 9.81 18.61 -7.12
C GLY A 84 9.60 18.61 -5.59
N GLY A 85 10.38 19.39 -4.83
CA GLY A 85 10.35 19.41 -3.36
C GLY A 85 11.47 18.60 -2.68
N ARG A 86 12.16 17.73 -3.42
CA ARG A 86 13.30 16.95 -2.89
C ARG A 86 14.57 17.78 -2.81
N SER A 87 15.31 17.62 -1.71
CA SER A 87 16.50 18.42 -1.43
C SER A 87 17.73 18.00 -2.25
N VAL A 88 18.55 18.98 -2.62
CA VAL A 88 19.84 18.77 -3.31
C VAL A 88 20.89 18.20 -2.35
N ILE A 89 21.71 17.26 -2.85
CA ILE A 89 22.84 16.70 -2.10
C ILE A 89 23.90 17.79 -1.88
N PRO A 90 24.41 18.00 -0.65
CA PRO A 90 25.55 18.87 -0.43
C PRO A 90 26.80 18.33 -1.14
N ALA A 91 27.53 19.19 -1.86
CA ALA A 91 28.75 18.83 -2.61
C ALA A 91 29.82 18.14 -1.74
N ARG A 92 29.92 18.51 -0.45
CA ARG A 92 30.83 17.88 0.52
C ARG A 92 30.51 16.42 0.79
N LEU A 93 29.23 16.04 0.75
CA LEU A 93 28.82 14.65 0.90
C LEU A 93 29.06 13.91 -0.42
N GLN A 94 28.69 14.54 -1.53
CA GLN A 94 28.85 13.99 -2.88
C GLN A 94 30.30 13.62 -3.20
N SER A 95 31.29 14.39 -2.74
CA SER A 95 32.71 14.08 -2.96
C SER A 95 33.22 12.83 -2.23
N ARG A 96 32.42 12.26 -1.32
CA ARG A 96 32.74 11.04 -0.57
C ARG A 96 32.02 9.80 -1.11
N PHE A 97 31.10 9.96 -2.05
CA PHE A 97 30.35 8.87 -2.65
C PHE A 97 30.62 8.77 -4.14
N ASN A 98 30.63 7.54 -4.65
CA ASN A 98 30.50 7.31 -6.08
C ASN A 98 29.01 7.40 -6.45
N LEU A 99 28.69 8.28 -7.40
CA LEU A 99 27.32 8.43 -7.88
C LEU A 99 27.06 7.48 -9.04
N LEU A 100 26.05 6.63 -8.87
CA LEU A 100 25.48 5.80 -9.93
C LEU A 100 24.09 6.33 -10.24
N ASN A 101 23.88 6.79 -11.47
CA ASN A 101 22.57 7.27 -11.90
C ASN A 101 21.79 6.09 -12.51
N PHE A 102 20.60 5.81 -11.99
CA PHE A 102 19.69 4.82 -12.54
C PHE A 102 18.64 5.55 -13.37
N THR A 103 18.74 5.41 -14.69
CA THR A 103 17.71 5.90 -15.61
C THR A 103 16.51 4.98 -15.60
N GLU A 104 15.36 5.48 -16.05
CA GLU A 104 14.21 4.61 -16.30
C GLU A 104 14.59 3.49 -17.29
N PRO A 105 14.08 2.26 -17.08
CA PRO A 105 14.35 1.16 -17.98
C PRO A 105 13.79 1.45 -19.37
N ASP A 106 14.45 0.91 -20.38
CA ASP A 106 14.00 1.05 -21.77
C ASP A 106 12.65 0.35 -21.98
N GLU A 107 11.86 0.81 -22.94
CA GLU A 107 10.52 0.30 -23.22
C GLU A 107 10.54 -1.22 -23.50
N GLN A 108 11.59 -1.69 -24.18
CA GLN A 108 11.79 -3.13 -24.45
C GLN A 108 12.00 -3.94 -23.17
N GLN A 109 12.70 -3.37 -22.18
CA GLN A 109 12.91 -4.02 -20.89
C GLN A 109 11.61 -4.09 -20.10
N VAL A 110 10.82 -3.01 -20.09
CA VAL A 110 9.51 -2.96 -19.44
C VAL A 110 8.57 -4.01 -20.05
N LYS A 111 8.48 -4.06 -21.38
CA LYS A 111 7.71 -5.08 -22.12
C LYS A 111 8.15 -6.48 -21.74
N ARG A 112 9.46 -6.76 -21.72
CA ARG A 112 9.98 -8.08 -21.34
C ARG A 112 9.58 -8.48 -19.92
N ILE A 113 9.68 -7.57 -18.95
CA ILE A 113 9.34 -7.84 -17.55
C ILE A 113 7.85 -8.22 -17.43
N PHE A 114 6.95 -7.38 -17.93
CA PHE A 114 5.52 -7.59 -17.78
C PHE A 114 4.98 -8.74 -18.64
N ASN A 115 5.54 -8.98 -19.83
CA ASN A 115 5.20 -10.16 -20.62
C ASN A 115 5.59 -11.44 -19.88
N THR A 116 6.79 -11.49 -19.28
CA THR A 116 7.24 -12.68 -18.52
C THR A 116 6.31 -12.96 -17.34
N LEU A 117 5.86 -11.91 -16.63
CA LEU A 117 4.89 -12.05 -15.53
C LEU A 117 3.53 -12.56 -16.04
N ALA A 118 3.01 -12.01 -17.14
CA ALA A 118 1.74 -12.42 -17.72
C ALA A 118 1.76 -13.88 -18.18
N ILE A 119 2.79 -14.27 -18.96
CA ILE A 119 2.95 -15.64 -19.47
C ILE A 119 3.06 -16.63 -18.32
N HIS A 120 3.84 -16.29 -17.29
CA HIS A 120 3.97 -17.16 -16.12
C HIS A 120 2.62 -17.36 -15.41
N LYS A 121 1.87 -16.27 -15.15
CA LYS A 121 0.58 -16.37 -14.47
C LYS A 121 -0.44 -17.20 -15.26
N PHE A 122 -0.50 -17.01 -16.58
CA PHE A 122 -1.49 -17.71 -17.42
C PHE A 122 -1.03 -19.10 -17.88
N SER A 123 0.15 -19.58 -17.48
CA SER A 123 0.69 -20.88 -17.89
C SER A 123 -0.14 -22.09 -17.41
N ASP A 124 -0.94 -21.93 -16.35
CA ASP A 124 -1.84 -22.97 -15.84
C ASP A 124 -3.29 -22.85 -16.36
N PHE A 125 -3.59 -21.81 -17.16
CA PHE A 125 -4.93 -21.55 -17.70
C PHE A 125 -5.17 -22.27 -19.04
N ARG A 126 -6.41 -22.20 -19.55
CA ARG A 126 -6.77 -22.74 -20.88
C ARG A 126 -5.99 -22.03 -22.00
N GLU A 127 -5.81 -22.71 -23.14
CA GLU A 127 -5.02 -22.20 -24.27
C GLU A 127 -5.54 -20.87 -24.83
N ASP A 128 -6.87 -20.65 -24.79
CA ASP A 128 -7.52 -19.41 -25.22
C ASP A 128 -7.05 -18.20 -24.39
N ILE A 129 -6.83 -18.39 -23.09
CA ILE A 129 -6.34 -17.34 -22.18
C ILE A 129 -4.84 -17.16 -22.33
N LYS A 130 -4.08 -18.27 -22.45
CA LYS A 130 -2.62 -18.27 -22.65
C LYS A 130 -2.21 -17.43 -23.84
N THR A 131 -2.91 -17.58 -24.96
CA THR A 131 -2.61 -16.86 -26.22
C THR A 131 -2.80 -15.34 -26.06
N ASN A 132 -3.65 -14.90 -25.12
CA ASN A 132 -3.94 -13.49 -24.87
C ASN A 132 -3.09 -12.85 -23.76
N ALA A 133 -2.21 -13.62 -23.09
CA ALA A 133 -1.38 -13.12 -22.01
C ALA A 133 -0.47 -11.95 -22.43
N GLU A 134 0.15 -12.06 -23.61
CA GLU A 134 1.03 -11.01 -24.15
C GLU A 134 0.24 -9.75 -24.55
N ASN A 135 -0.94 -9.93 -25.14
CA ASN A 135 -1.85 -8.84 -25.48
C ASN A 135 -2.27 -8.05 -24.23
N LEU A 136 -2.54 -8.75 -23.12
CA LEU A 136 -2.89 -8.12 -21.85
C LEU A 136 -1.75 -7.25 -21.30
N ALA A 137 -0.52 -7.75 -21.38
CA ALA A 137 0.66 -7.00 -20.95
C ALA A 137 0.91 -5.79 -21.84
N ALA A 138 0.82 -5.94 -23.16
CA ALA A 138 0.92 -4.84 -24.11
C ALA A 138 -0.16 -3.76 -23.87
N ALA A 139 -1.41 -4.17 -23.64
CA ALA A 139 -2.51 -3.27 -23.30
C ALA A 139 -2.24 -2.49 -22.02
N THR A 140 -1.72 -3.15 -20.98
CA THR A 140 -1.40 -2.50 -19.70
C THR A 140 -0.30 -1.45 -19.84
N ILE A 141 0.73 -1.73 -20.66
CA ILE A 141 1.83 -0.79 -20.92
C ILE A 141 1.34 0.41 -21.73
N SER A 142 0.61 0.17 -22.81
CA SER A 142 0.01 1.23 -23.64
C SER A 142 -0.95 2.13 -22.84
N LEU A 143 -1.76 1.54 -21.96
CA LEU A 143 -2.62 2.29 -21.05
C LEU A 143 -1.78 3.16 -20.11
N PHE A 144 -0.75 2.59 -19.48
CA PHE A 144 0.10 3.32 -18.56
C PHE A 144 0.80 4.52 -19.21
N GLU A 145 1.32 4.35 -20.44
CA GLU A 145 1.96 5.43 -21.19
C GLU A 145 1.00 6.57 -21.48
N GLN A 146 -0.21 6.27 -21.97
CA GLN A 146 -1.24 7.28 -22.25
C GLN A 146 -1.72 7.98 -20.97
N VAL A 147 -1.92 7.23 -19.87
CA VAL A 147 -2.29 7.79 -18.56
C VAL A 147 -1.20 8.74 -18.05
N ARG A 148 0.08 8.36 -18.18
CA ARG A 148 1.22 9.18 -17.74
C ARG A 148 1.33 10.49 -18.52
N GLU A 149 1.00 10.48 -19.82
CA GLU A 149 1.03 11.68 -20.66
C GLU A 149 -0.15 12.62 -20.39
N GLN A 150 -1.35 12.07 -20.21
CA GLN A 150 -2.57 12.86 -20.04
C GLN A 150 -2.72 13.42 -18.61
N PHE A 151 -2.42 12.61 -17.59
CA PHE A 151 -2.68 12.96 -16.19
C PHE A 151 -1.40 13.40 -15.47
N LEU A 152 -1.04 14.67 -15.66
CA LEU A 152 0.12 15.28 -15.00
C LEU A 152 -0.22 15.85 -13.61
N PRO A 153 0.74 15.82 -12.65
CA PRO A 153 0.55 16.42 -11.35
C PRO A 153 0.40 17.95 -11.46
N LYS A 154 -0.70 18.47 -10.96
CA LYS A 154 -1.00 19.92 -10.91
C LYS A 154 -1.10 20.35 -9.44
N PRO A 155 -0.93 21.64 -9.10
CA PRO A 155 -1.11 22.13 -7.73
C PRO A 155 -2.47 21.78 -7.10
N ASP A 156 -3.51 21.61 -7.91
CA ASP A 156 -4.85 21.21 -7.45
C ASP A 156 -5.02 19.68 -7.34
N LYS A 157 -4.12 18.92 -7.97
CA LYS A 157 -4.14 17.45 -8.07
C LYS A 157 -2.71 16.89 -7.92
N PRO A 158 -2.04 17.07 -6.77
CA PRO A 158 -0.65 16.66 -6.58
C PRO A 158 -0.46 15.15 -6.58
N HIS A 159 -1.51 14.39 -6.25
CA HIS A 159 -1.52 12.93 -6.17
C HIS A 159 -1.56 12.23 -7.54
N TYR A 160 -1.56 12.97 -8.66
CA TYR A 160 -1.51 12.40 -10.02
C TYR A 160 -0.07 12.04 -10.38
N LEU A 161 0.51 11.13 -9.60
CA LEU A 161 1.84 10.59 -9.81
C LEU A 161 1.70 9.13 -10.23
N PHE A 162 2.00 8.84 -11.49
CA PHE A 162 1.93 7.49 -12.04
C PHE A 162 3.33 6.95 -12.28
N ASN A 163 3.59 5.73 -11.80
CA ASN A 163 4.89 5.08 -11.94
C ASN A 163 4.72 3.58 -12.28
N MET A 164 5.83 2.88 -12.57
CA MET A 164 5.77 1.45 -12.92
C MET A 164 5.16 0.55 -11.84
N ARG A 165 5.09 1.00 -10.57
CA ARG A 165 4.43 0.25 -9.50
C ARG A 165 2.94 0.15 -9.72
N ASP A 166 2.34 1.11 -10.40
CA ASP A 166 0.92 1.08 -10.73
C ASP A 166 0.62 -0.06 -11.71
N MET A 167 1.48 -0.27 -12.71
CA MET A 167 1.41 -1.47 -13.55
C MET A 167 1.59 -2.74 -12.71
N SER A 168 2.59 -2.81 -11.82
CA SER A 168 2.77 -3.96 -10.93
C SER A 168 1.56 -4.23 -10.03
N ARG A 169 0.80 -3.20 -9.63
CA ARG A 169 -0.43 -3.34 -8.83
C ARG A 169 -1.59 -3.90 -9.65
N VAL A 170 -1.71 -3.51 -10.92
CA VAL A 170 -2.69 -4.13 -11.84
C VAL A 170 -2.40 -5.62 -11.97
N PHE A 171 -1.13 -5.99 -12.19
CA PHE A 171 -0.71 -7.39 -12.22
C PHE A 171 -0.91 -8.10 -10.87
N GLN A 172 -0.63 -7.45 -9.74
CA GLN A 172 -0.91 -8.02 -8.41
C GLN A 172 -2.39 -8.39 -8.27
N GLY A 173 -3.29 -7.56 -8.80
CA GLY A 173 -4.72 -7.85 -8.86
C GLY A 173 -5.05 -9.07 -9.72
N ILE A 174 -4.51 -9.11 -10.94
CA ILE A 174 -4.68 -10.24 -11.89
C ILE A 174 -4.12 -11.55 -11.31
N TYR A 175 -3.07 -11.49 -10.50
CA TYR A 175 -2.49 -12.67 -9.86
C TYR A 175 -3.43 -13.34 -8.85
N GLN A 176 -4.49 -12.68 -8.39
CA GLN A 176 -5.54 -13.30 -7.57
C GLN A 176 -6.50 -14.18 -8.39
N ALA A 177 -6.45 -14.14 -9.73
CA ALA A 177 -7.28 -14.99 -10.57
C ALA A 177 -6.89 -16.46 -10.40
N GLU A 178 -7.86 -17.34 -10.22
CA GLU A 178 -7.64 -18.79 -10.10
C GLU A 178 -8.17 -19.50 -11.35
N PRO A 179 -7.45 -20.50 -11.90
CA PRO A 179 -7.83 -21.16 -13.16
C PRO A 179 -9.22 -21.80 -13.17
N HIS A 180 -9.72 -22.22 -11.99
CA HIS A 180 -11.02 -22.88 -11.85
C HIS A 180 -12.21 -21.91 -11.77
N VAL A 181 -11.94 -20.63 -11.51
CA VAL A 181 -12.97 -19.56 -11.45
C VAL A 181 -13.06 -18.87 -12.80
N TYR A 182 -11.89 -18.61 -13.41
CA TYR A 182 -11.80 -17.87 -14.67
C TYR A 182 -11.58 -18.80 -15.85
N GLU A 183 -12.67 -19.39 -16.34
CA GLU A 183 -12.62 -20.31 -17.48
C GLU A 183 -12.63 -19.60 -18.85
N ASP A 184 -13.25 -18.42 -18.91
CA ASP A 184 -13.47 -17.67 -20.14
C ASP A 184 -12.42 -16.57 -20.36
N ARG A 185 -12.14 -16.28 -21.63
CA ARG A 185 -11.32 -15.13 -22.03
C ARG A 185 -11.91 -13.80 -21.55
N ASP A 186 -13.23 -13.65 -21.66
CA ASP A 186 -13.90 -12.39 -21.35
C ASP A 186 -13.94 -12.10 -19.84
N SER A 187 -13.93 -13.12 -18.97
CA SER A 187 -13.87 -12.92 -17.51
C SER A 187 -12.49 -12.38 -17.07
N ILE A 188 -11.40 -12.85 -17.69
CA ILE A 188 -10.06 -12.30 -17.47
C ILE A 188 -9.96 -10.84 -17.92
N PHE A 189 -10.58 -10.48 -19.04
CA PHE A 189 -10.59 -9.07 -19.49
C PHE A 189 -11.45 -8.18 -18.59
N ARG A 190 -12.57 -8.67 -18.06
CA ARG A 190 -13.35 -7.95 -17.04
C ARG A 190 -12.54 -7.73 -15.77
N LEU A 191 -11.79 -8.74 -15.31
CA LEU A 191 -10.89 -8.61 -14.18
C LEU A 191 -9.80 -7.58 -14.44
N TRP A 192 -9.14 -7.64 -15.59
CA TRP A 192 -8.13 -6.65 -15.99
C TRP A 192 -8.69 -5.23 -16.00
N LEU A 193 -9.87 -5.05 -16.61
CA LEU A 193 -10.54 -3.75 -16.64
C LEU A 193 -10.86 -3.26 -15.22
N HIS A 194 -11.41 -4.13 -14.37
CA HIS A 194 -11.66 -3.81 -12.97
C HIS A 194 -10.39 -3.34 -12.26
N GLU A 195 -9.28 -4.05 -12.43
CA GLU A 195 -7.99 -3.73 -11.82
C GLU A 195 -7.39 -2.41 -12.33
N CYS A 196 -7.50 -2.14 -13.63
CA CYS A 196 -7.16 -0.83 -14.20
C CYS A 196 -7.99 0.30 -13.59
N MET A 197 -9.30 0.10 -13.38
CA MET A 197 -10.13 1.09 -12.69
C MET A 197 -9.70 1.27 -11.22
N ARG A 198 -9.42 0.19 -10.49
CA ARG A 198 -9.00 0.29 -9.09
C ARG A 198 -7.67 1.02 -8.93
N VAL A 199 -6.74 0.88 -9.88
CA VAL A 199 -5.41 1.50 -9.80
C VAL A 199 -5.40 2.94 -10.32
N PHE A 200 -6.02 3.19 -11.48
CA PHE A 200 -5.98 4.48 -12.16
C PHE A 200 -7.24 5.32 -11.91
N HIS A 201 -8.43 4.75 -12.13
CA HIS A 201 -9.69 5.49 -12.05
C HIS A 201 -10.00 6.00 -10.62
N ASP A 202 -9.78 5.18 -9.59
CA ASP A 202 -10.02 5.58 -8.19
C ASP A 202 -9.12 6.73 -7.73
N ARG A 203 -7.96 6.92 -8.40
CA ARG A 203 -7.03 8.03 -8.14
C ARG A 203 -7.50 9.35 -8.75
N LEU A 204 -8.44 9.32 -9.70
CA LEU A 204 -8.90 10.52 -10.38
C LEU A 204 -9.93 11.28 -9.54
N ALA A 205 -9.69 12.58 -9.41
CA ALA A 205 -10.46 13.50 -8.62
C ALA A 205 -11.67 14.09 -9.36
N SER A 206 -11.57 14.34 -10.66
CA SER A 206 -12.68 14.90 -11.46
C SER A 206 -13.45 13.81 -12.20
N GLU A 207 -14.76 13.97 -12.35
CA GLU A 207 -15.58 13.11 -13.22
C GLU A 207 -15.18 13.25 -14.70
N GLU A 208 -14.68 14.42 -15.10
CA GLU A 208 -14.14 14.64 -16.45
C GLU A 208 -12.89 13.77 -16.69
N ASP A 209 -11.94 13.81 -15.76
CA ASP A 209 -10.72 12.98 -15.85
C ASP A 209 -11.07 11.48 -15.88
N ARG A 210 -12.07 11.08 -15.09
CA ARG A 210 -12.59 9.69 -15.07
C ARG A 210 -13.17 9.31 -16.43
N GLY A 211 -13.97 10.19 -17.03
CA GLY A 211 -14.50 10.01 -18.39
C GLY A 211 -13.40 9.87 -19.44
N GLU A 212 -12.35 10.69 -19.35
CA GLU A 212 -11.20 10.62 -20.27
C GLU A 212 -10.44 9.30 -20.12
N LEU A 213 -10.24 8.81 -18.89
CA LEU A 213 -9.63 7.50 -18.66
C LEU A 213 -10.45 6.36 -19.28
N LEU A 214 -11.78 6.42 -19.20
CA LEU A 214 -12.65 5.45 -19.85
C LEU A 214 -12.48 5.46 -21.37
N HIS A 215 -12.31 6.65 -21.96
CA HIS A 215 -12.05 6.79 -23.39
C HIS A 215 -10.69 6.22 -23.80
N ILE A 216 -9.64 6.47 -23.01
CA ILE A 216 -8.31 5.87 -23.22
C ILE A 216 -8.39 4.34 -23.14
N LEU A 217 -9.10 3.81 -22.15
CA LEU A 217 -9.30 2.36 -21.99
C LEU A 217 -10.00 1.74 -23.20
N ASP A 218 -11.04 2.39 -23.72
CA ASP A 218 -11.76 1.94 -24.93
C ASP A 218 -10.83 1.91 -26.16
N GLY A 219 -10.01 2.95 -26.34
CA GLY A 219 -9.04 2.99 -27.43
C GLY A 219 -7.91 1.96 -27.31
N VAL A 220 -7.49 1.61 -26.09
CA VAL A 220 -6.48 0.56 -25.86
C VAL A 220 -7.06 -0.84 -26.13
N LEU A 221 -8.29 -1.09 -25.67
CA LEU A 221 -8.99 -2.34 -25.89
C LEU A 221 -9.27 -2.57 -27.38
N ASP A 222 -9.71 -1.53 -28.10
CA ASP A 222 -9.95 -1.63 -29.54
C ASP A 222 -8.65 -1.95 -30.31
N LYS A 223 -7.56 -1.24 -30.00
CA LYS A 223 -6.25 -1.47 -30.65
C LYS A 223 -5.65 -2.85 -30.38
N THR A 224 -5.79 -3.35 -29.16
CA THR A 224 -5.05 -4.54 -28.71
C THR A 224 -5.88 -5.81 -28.83
N LEU A 225 -7.20 -5.70 -28.62
CA LEU A 225 -8.11 -6.84 -28.53
C LEU A 225 -9.25 -6.79 -29.55
N GLN A 226 -9.39 -5.70 -30.33
CA GLN A 226 -10.48 -5.48 -31.28
C GLN A 226 -11.87 -5.59 -30.61
N MET A 227 -11.97 -5.13 -29.36
CA MET A 227 -13.18 -5.16 -28.56
C MET A 227 -13.39 -3.81 -27.88
N GLY A 228 -14.63 -3.34 -27.78
CA GLY A 228 -14.96 -2.16 -26.99
C GLY A 228 -15.23 -2.49 -25.52
N VAL A 229 -15.08 -1.51 -24.62
CA VAL A 229 -15.45 -1.63 -23.20
C VAL A 229 -16.92 -2.05 -23.05
N LYS A 230 -17.79 -1.57 -23.94
CA LYS A 230 -19.23 -1.86 -23.92
C LYS A 230 -19.59 -3.28 -24.32
N ASP A 231 -18.72 -3.95 -25.08
CA ASP A 231 -18.93 -5.33 -25.50
C ASP A 231 -18.59 -6.31 -24.35
N ILE A 232 -17.62 -5.92 -23.52
CA ILE A 232 -17.16 -6.67 -22.35
C ILE A 232 -18.06 -6.40 -21.13
N CYS A 233 -18.37 -5.12 -20.87
CA CYS A 233 -19.27 -4.69 -19.81
C CYS A 233 -20.67 -4.52 -20.38
N ARG A 234 -21.47 -5.59 -20.42
CA ARG A 234 -22.88 -5.52 -20.81
C ARG A 234 -23.63 -4.54 -19.88
N ALA A 235 -23.83 -3.32 -20.36
CA ALA A 235 -24.72 -2.26 -19.88
C ALA A 235 -24.53 -1.68 -18.45
N GLU A 236 -23.88 -2.35 -17.49
CA GLU A 236 -23.68 -1.79 -16.14
C GLU A 236 -22.22 -1.35 -15.90
N LYS A 237 -22.06 -0.08 -15.52
CA LYS A 237 -20.77 0.60 -15.33
C LYS A 237 -19.94 0.09 -14.15
N ASP A 238 -20.48 -0.78 -13.31
CA ASP A 238 -19.86 -1.10 -12.01
C ASP A 238 -19.55 -2.60 -11.93
N LEU A 239 -18.39 -2.96 -12.47
CA LEU A 239 -17.73 -4.24 -12.22
C LEU A 239 -17.27 -4.28 -10.76
N ILE A 240 -17.91 -5.12 -9.95
CA ILE A 240 -17.56 -5.32 -8.54
C ILE A 240 -16.97 -6.73 -8.42
N PHE A 241 -15.70 -6.79 -8.02
CA PHE A 241 -15.00 -8.04 -7.73
C PHE A 241 -14.71 -8.10 -6.24
N VAL A 242 -15.10 -9.21 -5.59
CA VAL A 242 -14.89 -9.40 -4.15
C VAL A 242 -14.64 -10.86 -3.83
N ALA A 243 -13.68 -11.12 -2.94
CA ALA A 243 -13.46 -12.43 -2.35
C ALA A 243 -14.31 -12.57 -1.08
N LEU A 244 -15.63 -12.75 -1.24
CA LEU A 244 -16.54 -12.98 -0.11
C LEU A 244 -17.07 -14.42 -0.15
N PRO A 245 -17.15 -15.10 1.01
CA PRO A 245 -17.80 -16.41 1.10
C PRO A 245 -19.31 -16.20 1.04
N PHE A 246 -19.85 -16.12 -0.18
CA PHE A 246 -21.30 -16.11 -0.39
C PHE A 246 -21.92 -17.45 0.04
N ASP A 247 -21.15 -18.54 -0.10
CA ASP A 247 -21.53 -19.86 0.36
C ASP A 247 -21.24 -20.04 1.85
N SER A 248 -22.29 -20.37 2.61
CA SER A 248 -22.25 -20.55 4.07
C SER A 248 -21.51 -21.83 4.52
N THR A 249 -20.63 -22.38 3.68
CA THR A 249 -19.88 -23.59 4.02
C THR A 249 -18.67 -23.21 4.89
N PRO A 250 -18.53 -23.79 6.10
CA PRO A 250 -17.38 -23.52 6.95
C PRO A 250 -16.09 -24.02 6.28
N GLY A 251 -15.18 -23.11 5.95
CA GLY A 251 -13.85 -23.45 5.43
C GLY A 251 -13.69 -23.41 3.91
N ALA A 252 -14.69 -22.97 3.14
CA ALA A 252 -14.46 -22.63 1.73
C ALA A 252 -13.59 -21.36 1.64
N GLU A 253 -12.45 -21.46 0.96
CA GLU A 253 -11.66 -20.27 0.61
C GLU A 253 -12.48 -19.43 -0.36
N ALA A 254 -12.70 -18.15 -0.02
CA ALA A 254 -13.44 -17.24 -0.89
C ALA A 254 -12.54 -16.84 -2.06
N SER A 255 -12.86 -17.33 -3.26
CA SER A 255 -12.16 -16.93 -4.47
C SER A 255 -12.54 -15.50 -4.88
N TYR A 256 -11.58 -14.77 -5.43
CA TYR A 256 -11.80 -13.40 -5.92
C TYR A 256 -12.53 -13.46 -7.27
N ASP A 257 -13.83 -13.12 -7.31
CA ASP A 257 -14.68 -13.24 -8.50
C ASP A 257 -15.65 -12.06 -8.69
N GLU A 258 -16.22 -11.96 -9.88
CA GLU A 258 -17.22 -10.97 -10.28
C GLU A 258 -18.57 -11.23 -9.58
N VAL A 259 -19.11 -10.20 -8.93
CA VAL A 259 -20.44 -10.28 -8.33
C VAL A 259 -21.51 -10.15 -9.42
N SER A 260 -22.17 -11.26 -9.73
CA SER A 260 -23.25 -11.32 -10.73
C SER A 260 -24.54 -10.61 -10.26
N ASP A 261 -24.93 -10.76 -8.98
CA ASP A 261 -26.14 -10.16 -8.42
C ASP A 261 -25.84 -9.15 -7.29
N LYS A 262 -26.05 -7.87 -7.59
CA LYS A 262 -25.87 -6.75 -6.65
C LYS A 262 -26.91 -6.77 -5.52
N GLN A 263 -28.11 -7.32 -5.73
CA GLN A 263 -29.13 -7.43 -4.69
C GLN A 263 -28.77 -8.48 -3.66
N MET A 264 -28.24 -9.62 -4.10
CA MET A 264 -27.68 -10.65 -3.22
C MET A 264 -26.55 -10.04 -2.36
N LEU A 265 -25.59 -9.33 -2.97
CA LEU A 265 -24.51 -8.67 -2.25
C LEU A 265 -25.02 -7.68 -1.20
N LYS A 266 -26.00 -6.84 -1.56
CA LYS A 266 -26.61 -5.89 -0.61
C LYS A 266 -27.26 -6.60 0.58
N THR A 267 -27.97 -7.69 0.33
CA THR A 267 -28.64 -8.47 1.38
C THR A 267 -27.61 -9.10 2.31
N PHE A 268 -26.56 -9.71 1.75
CA PHE A 268 -25.45 -10.29 2.51
C PHE A 268 -24.74 -9.25 3.40
N LEU A 269 -24.36 -8.10 2.84
CA LEU A 269 -23.69 -7.04 3.60
C LEU A 269 -24.59 -6.44 4.68
N THR A 270 -25.90 -6.36 4.44
CA THR A 270 -26.86 -5.87 5.42
C THR A 270 -26.96 -6.83 6.62
N ALA A 271 -27.05 -8.13 6.36
CA ALA A 271 -27.03 -9.16 7.40
C ALA A 271 -25.72 -9.13 8.21
N LYS A 272 -24.56 -8.96 7.54
CA LYS A 272 -23.27 -8.81 8.22
C LYS A 272 -23.16 -7.54 9.05
N LEU A 273 -23.79 -6.46 8.62
CA LEU A 273 -23.84 -5.22 9.38
C LEU A 273 -24.70 -5.35 10.65
N GLU A 274 -25.80 -6.11 10.58
CA GLU A 274 -26.61 -6.47 11.75
C GLU A 274 -25.79 -7.33 12.74
N GLU A 275 -25.10 -8.34 12.25
CA GLU A 275 -24.18 -9.17 13.05
C GLU A 275 -23.09 -8.33 13.74
N TYR A 276 -22.49 -7.37 13.02
CA TYR A 276 -21.54 -6.42 13.62
C TYR A 276 -22.19 -5.60 14.75
N ASN A 277 -23.40 -5.10 14.52
CA ASN A 277 -24.11 -4.27 15.50
C ASN A 277 -24.51 -5.04 16.76
N GLU A 278 -24.76 -6.35 16.65
CA GLU A 278 -25.03 -7.23 17.79
C GLU A 278 -23.76 -7.58 18.57
N ARG A 279 -22.64 -7.80 17.88
CA ARG A 279 -21.35 -8.17 18.50
C ARG A 279 -20.57 -6.98 19.05
N SER A 280 -20.79 -5.78 18.52
CA SER A 280 -19.99 -4.60 18.83
C SER A 280 -20.27 -4.08 20.24
N LEU A 281 -19.26 -4.17 21.11
CA LEU A 281 -19.24 -3.53 22.43
C LEU A 281 -19.19 -2.00 22.35
N ARG A 282 -18.76 -1.43 21.21
CA ARG A 282 -18.56 0.01 21.00
C ARG A 282 -19.83 0.75 20.56
N GLY A 283 -20.97 0.06 20.57
CA GLY A 283 -22.26 0.60 20.17
C GLY A 283 -22.60 0.32 18.70
N ARG A 284 -23.87 0.60 18.37
CA ARG A 284 -24.45 0.37 17.05
C ARG A 284 -23.92 1.38 16.03
N MET A 285 -23.55 0.89 14.85
CA MET A 285 -23.18 1.70 13.69
C MET A 285 -24.42 1.96 12.81
N PRO A 286 -24.98 3.18 12.78
CA PRO A 286 -26.18 3.50 12.00
C PRO A 286 -25.84 3.82 10.53
N VAL A 287 -25.13 2.91 9.85
CA VAL A 287 -24.80 3.06 8.43
C VAL A 287 -25.90 2.46 7.56
N VAL A 288 -26.33 3.20 6.54
CA VAL A 288 -27.25 2.70 5.51
C VAL A 288 -26.43 2.31 4.29
N LEU A 289 -26.55 1.06 3.85
CA LEU A 289 -25.85 0.52 2.68
C LEU A 289 -26.60 0.86 1.38
N PHE A 290 -26.31 2.04 0.83
CA PHE A 290 -26.69 2.42 -0.54
C PHE A 290 -25.58 2.00 -1.53
N LYS A 291 -25.84 2.18 -2.84
CA LYS A 291 -24.98 1.69 -3.93
C LYS A 291 -23.50 2.06 -3.74
N ASP A 292 -23.18 3.34 -3.61
CA ASP A 292 -21.77 3.78 -3.48
C ASP A 292 -21.14 3.30 -2.16
N ALA A 293 -21.93 3.21 -1.08
CA ALA A 293 -21.43 2.69 0.20
C ALA A 293 -21.02 1.21 0.08
N ILE A 294 -21.80 0.40 -0.66
CA ILE A 294 -21.47 -0.99 -0.96
C ILE A 294 -20.19 -1.07 -1.79
N GLU A 295 -20.08 -0.26 -2.85
CA GLU A 295 -18.89 -0.24 -3.69
C GLU A 295 -17.64 0.18 -2.91
N HIS A 296 -17.73 1.24 -2.10
CA HIS A 296 -16.62 1.69 -1.28
C HIS A 296 -16.24 0.67 -0.22
N CYS A 297 -17.22 -0.01 0.41
CA CYS A 297 -16.94 -1.10 1.33
C CYS A 297 -16.18 -2.23 0.64
N CYS A 298 -16.61 -2.66 -0.55
CA CYS A 298 -15.93 -3.69 -1.34
C CYS A 298 -14.51 -3.26 -1.73
N ARG A 299 -14.30 -1.98 -2.10
CA ARG A 299 -12.97 -1.45 -2.41
C ARG A 299 -12.04 -1.48 -1.19
N ILE A 300 -12.52 -1.07 0.00
CA ILE A 300 -11.72 -1.14 1.23
C ILE A 300 -11.41 -2.59 1.57
N PHE A 301 -12.42 -3.45 1.58
CA PHE A 301 -12.27 -4.87 1.86
C PHE A 301 -11.22 -5.52 0.95
N ARG A 302 -11.30 -5.27 -0.36
CA ARG A 302 -10.29 -5.73 -1.33
C ARG A 302 -8.88 -5.26 -0.95
N ILE A 303 -8.70 -4.00 -0.56
CA ILE A 303 -7.38 -3.49 -0.16
C ILE A 303 -6.89 -4.21 1.11
N LEU A 304 -7.76 -4.49 2.08
CA LEU A 304 -7.42 -5.20 3.32
C LEU A 304 -7.07 -6.68 3.09
N CYS A 305 -7.63 -7.30 2.05
CA CYS A 305 -7.29 -8.68 1.66
C CYS A 305 -5.93 -8.78 0.94
N LEU A 306 -5.45 -7.69 0.32
CA LEU A 306 -4.18 -7.70 -0.39
C LEU A 306 -2.99 -7.61 0.57
N PRO A 307 -1.92 -8.40 0.35
CA PRO A 307 -0.71 -8.29 1.15
C PRO A 307 -0.09 -6.90 0.98
N ASN A 308 0.33 -6.29 2.09
CA ASN A 308 0.80 -4.90 2.16
C ASN A 308 -0.22 -3.89 1.56
N GLY A 309 -1.50 -4.14 1.81
CA GLY A 309 -2.61 -3.30 1.37
C GLY A 309 -2.87 -2.13 2.31
N HIS A 310 -2.28 -0.96 2.03
CA HIS A 310 -2.58 0.29 2.75
C HIS A 310 -3.48 1.19 1.92
N ALA A 311 -4.36 1.95 2.57
CA ALA A 311 -5.29 2.87 1.91
C ALA A 311 -5.22 4.27 2.51
N THR A 312 -5.56 5.26 1.70
CA THR A 312 -5.78 6.66 2.06
C THR A 312 -7.16 7.06 1.55
N LEU A 313 -8.14 7.16 2.44
CA LEU A 313 -9.52 7.48 2.11
C LEU A 313 -9.70 9.00 2.14
N VAL A 314 -9.89 9.62 0.98
CA VAL A 314 -10.11 11.07 0.86
C VAL A 314 -11.57 11.38 0.62
N GLY A 315 -12.17 12.12 1.55
CA GLY A 315 -13.57 12.51 1.42
C GLY A 315 -13.88 13.63 2.39
N VAL A 316 -14.97 14.36 2.14
CA VAL A 316 -15.44 15.35 3.09
C VAL A 316 -15.98 14.67 4.36
N GLY A 317 -16.18 15.43 5.43
CA GLY A 317 -16.79 14.92 6.65
C GLY A 317 -18.18 14.33 6.39
N GLY A 318 -18.53 13.24 7.08
CA GLY A 318 -19.83 12.57 6.91
C GLY A 318 -19.92 11.58 5.73
N SER A 319 -18.85 11.41 4.93
CA SER A 319 -18.78 10.44 3.82
C SER A 319 -18.75 8.96 4.25
N GLY A 320 -18.84 8.66 5.54
CA GLY A 320 -18.86 7.28 6.06
C GLY A 320 -17.50 6.55 6.05
N ARG A 321 -16.39 7.20 5.69
CA ARG A 321 -15.04 6.60 5.63
C ARG A 321 -14.66 5.73 6.82
N HIS A 322 -14.79 6.31 8.00
CA HIS A 322 -14.42 5.67 9.26
C HIS A 322 -15.31 4.45 9.52
N SER A 323 -16.63 4.62 9.38
CA SER A 323 -17.62 3.57 9.59
C SER A 323 -17.49 2.42 8.57
N LEU A 324 -17.29 2.74 7.29
CA LEU A 324 -17.08 1.74 6.23
C LEU A 324 -15.76 0.99 6.41
N THR A 325 -14.70 1.64 6.91
CA THR A 325 -13.44 0.97 7.22
C THR A 325 -13.62 0.00 8.37
N LEU A 326 -14.28 0.43 9.45
CA LEU A 326 -14.61 -0.43 10.58
C LEU A 326 -15.40 -1.67 10.15
N PHE A 327 -16.41 -1.46 9.31
CA PHE A 327 -17.21 -2.55 8.77
C PHE A 327 -16.40 -3.48 7.86
N ALA A 328 -15.54 -2.93 7.00
CA ALA A 328 -14.67 -3.74 6.14
C ALA A 328 -13.63 -4.55 6.96
N CYS A 329 -13.12 -4.01 8.07
CA CYS A 329 -12.26 -4.76 8.99
C CYS A 329 -13.01 -5.95 9.59
N PHE A 330 -14.27 -5.75 10.00
CA PHE A 330 -15.12 -6.82 10.49
C PHE A 330 -15.38 -7.90 9.43
N LEU A 331 -15.64 -7.51 8.18
CA LEU A 331 -15.81 -8.46 7.08
C LEU A 331 -14.55 -9.29 6.82
N ALA A 332 -13.36 -8.71 7.01
CA ALA A 332 -12.08 -9.36 6.80
C ALA A 332 -11.56 -10.12 8.04
N ASP A 333 -12.37 -10.22 9.11
CA ASP A 333 -11.97 -10.77 10.42
C ASP A 333 -10.67 -10.14 10.98
N GLN A 334 -10.48 -8.84 10.72
CA GLN A 334 -9.32 -8.07 11.18
C GLN A 334 -9.67 -7.19 12.38
N GLN A 335 -8.73 -7.02 13.30
CA GLN A 335 -8.88 -6.07 14.39
C GLN A 335 -8.72 -4.64 13.86
N CYS A 336 -9.57 -3.71 14.27
CA CYS A 336 -9.40 -2.30 13.97
C CYS A 336 -8.77 -1.58 15.17
N PHE A 337 -7.54 -1.12 15.01
CA PHE A 337 -6.83 -0.31 16.00
C PHE A 337 -7.03 1.17 15.70
N GLN A 338 -7.49 1.92 16.70
CA GLN A 338 -7.73 3.36 16.64
C GLN A 338 -7.07 4.02 17.84
N ILE A 339 -6.47 5.18 17.63
CA ILE A 339 -5.93 6.00 18.70
C ILE A 339 -7.01 6.88 19.29
N GLU A 340 -6.99 7.02 20.62
CA GLU A 340 -7.88 7.91 21.38
C GLU A 340 -7.07 9.13 21.83
N VAL A 341 -7.31 10.25 21.15
CA VAL A 341 -6.56 11.47 21.38
C VAL A 341 -7.19 12.25 22.52
N ASN A 342 -6.48 12.33 23.64
CA ASN A 342 -6.82 13.17 24.79
C ASN A 342 -6.08 14.53 24.73
N ARG A 343 -6.43 15.48 25.61
CA ARG A 343 -5.82 16.82 25.65
C ARG A 343 -4.30 16.80 25.81
N ASP A 344 -3.80 15.81 26.55
CA ASP A 344 -2.36 15.65 26.85
C ASP A 344 -1.69 14.61 25.92
N TYR A 345 -2.34 14.23 24.82
CA TYR A 345 -1.78 13.24 23.90
C TYR A 345 -0.63 13.86 23.09
N GLY A 346 0.56 13.33 23.27
CA GLY A 346 1.76 13.74 22.55
C GLY A 346 2.40 12.58 21.79
N HIS A 347 3.63 12.83 21.36
CA HIS A 347 4.47 11.82 20.71
C HIS A 347 4.81 10.59 21.59
N PRO A 348 5.08 10.69 22.92
CA PRO A 348 5.38 9.49 23.70
C PRO A 348 4.17 8.58 23.84
N GLU A 349 2.96 9.12 24.02
CA GLU A 349 1.72 8.34 24.07
C GLU A 349 1.46 7.64 22.72
N PHE A 350 1.72 8.33 21.62
CA PHE A 350 1.64 7.74 20.28
C PHE A 350 2.61 6.57 20.10
N GLN A 351 3.85 6.70 20.56
CA GLN A 351 4.82 5.59 20.51
C GLN A 351 4.37 4.39 21.35
N GLU A 352 3.77 4.60 22.52
CA GLU A 352 3.21 3.52 23.33
C GLU A 352 2.04 2.81 22.64
N ASP A 353 1.17 3.55 21.94
CA ASP A 353 0.11 2.95 21.13
C ASP A 353 0.66 2.16 19.93
N LEU A 354 1.71 2.67 19.28
CA LEU A 354 2.40 1.94 18.23
C LEU A 354 3.05 0.66 18.76
N LYS A 355 3.63 0.65 19.96
CA LYS A 355 4.16 -0.59 20.58
C LYS A 355 3.07 -1.65 20.74
N LYS A 356 1.88 -1.26 21.21
CA LYS A 356 0.72 -2.17 21.34
C LYS A 356 0.33 -2.75 19.97
N LEU A 357 0.28 -1.90 18.94
CA LEU A 357 -0.02 -2.30 17.57
C LEU A 357 1.01 -3.30 17.01
N TYR A 358 2.31 -3.04 17.23
CA TYR A 358 3.39 -3.93 16.80
C TYR A 358 3.40 -5.25 17.56
N ASN A 359 3.05 -5.25 18.85
CA ASN A 359 2.90 -6.49 19.61
C ASN A 359 1.72 -7.33 19.09
N ALA A 360 0.56 -6.71 18.82
CA ALA A 360 -0.62 -7.40 18.29
C ALA A 360 -0.38 -8.00 16.88
N THR A 361 0.36 -7.31 16.02
CA THR A 361 0.62 -7.75 14.63
C THR A 361 1.83 -8.66 14.52
N GLY A 362 2.89 -8.39 15.27
CA GLY A 362 4.15 -9.11 15.22
C GLY A 362 4.19 -10.33 16.12
N VAL A 363 3.92 -10.18 17.42
CA VAL A 363 3.98 -11.29 18.40
C VAL A 363 2.77 -12.19 18.23
N ASP A 364 1.58 -11.64 18.47
CA ASP A 364 0.30 -12.36 18.38
C ASP A 364 0.01 -12.87 16.97
N GLY A 365 0.54 -12.19 15.94
CA GLY A 365 0.29 -12.54 14.54
C GLY A 365 -1.15 -12.27 14.10
N LYS A 366 -1.87 -11.37 14.77
CA LYS A 366 -3.26 -11.02 14.42
C LYS A 366 -3.27 -9.95 13.34
N ARG A 367 -4.06 -10.18 12.29
CA ARG A 367 -4.30 -9.19 11.24
C ARG A 367 -5.00 -7.97 11.84
N THR A 368 -4.37 -6.82 11.72
CA THR A 368 -4.82 -5.57 12.34
C THR A 368 -4.75 -4.43 11.34
N THR A 369 -5.84 -3.68 11.24
CA THR A 369 -5.92 -2.44 10.49
C THR A 369 -5.78 -1.26 11.45
N PHE A 370 -4.73 -0.46 11.25
CA PHE A 370 -4.56 0.81 11.91
C PHE A 370 -5.34 1.90 11.17
N LEU A 371 -6.42 2.39 11.78
CA LEU A 371 -7.26 3.45 11.24
C LEU A 371 -6.86 4.80 11.85
N LEU A 372 -6.26 5.66 11.02
CA LEU A 372 -5.84 7.00 11.40
C LEU A 372 -6.69 8.04 10.67
N SER A 373 -7.22 9.02 11.39
CA SER A 373 -7.90 10.18 10.79
C SER A 373 -7.01 11.42 10.89
N ASP A 374 -7.15 12.32 9.93
CA ASP A 374 -6.55 13.65 9.95
C ASP A 374 -6.78 14.43 11.25
N ALA A 375 -7.97 14.31 11.86
CA ALA A 375 -8.32 14.92 13.14
C ALA A 375 -7.48 14.41 14.33
N ASN A 376 -6.89 13.21 14.21
CA ASN A 376 -6.09 12.61 15.28
C ASN A 376 -4.59 12.98 15.17
N ILE A 377 -4.20 13.70 14.12
CA ILE A 377 -2.81 14.12 13.91
C ILE A 377 -2.59 15.46 14.57
N LEU A 378 -1.87 15.45 15.70
CA LEU A 378 -1.52 16.66 16.46
C LEU A 378 -0.14 17.23 16.08
N SER A 379 0.74 16.40 15.52
CA SER A 379 2.12 16.77 15.19
C SER A 379 2.59 16.11 13.89
N GLU A 380 3.43 16.81 13.13
CA GLU A 380 4.09 16.28 11.92
C GLU A 380 4.92 15.02 12.21
N SER A 381 5.45 14.88 13.43
CA SER A 381 6.19 13.69 13.87
C SER A 381 5.40 12.39 13.74
N PHE A 382 4.05 12.44 13.86
CA PHE A 382 3.21 11.25 13.74
C PHE A 382 3.20 10.75 12.29
N ILE A 383 3.17 11.68 11.33
CA ILE A 383 3.23 11.36 9.90
C ILE A 383 4.61 10.83 9.53
N GLU A 384 5.69 11.37 10.10
CA GLU A 384 7.04 10.81 9.91
C GLU A 384 7.11 9.35 10.36
N ASP A 385 6.53 9.02 11.51
CA ASP A 385 6.48 7.64 12.01
C ASP A 385 5.62 6.74 11.12
N VAL A 386 4.44 7.19 10.70
CA VAL A 386 3.58 6.43 9.77
C VAL A 386 4.29 6.20 8.43
N HIS A 387 5.01 7.19 7.92
CA HIS A 387 5.84 7.04 6.73
C HIS A 387 6.94 6.00 6.92
N ASN A 388 7.61 5.99 8.07
CA ASN A 388 8.61 4.97 8.41
C ASN A 388 7.98 3.56 8.47
N MET A 389 6.75 3.42 8.96
CA MET A 389 5.99 2.17 8.94
C MET A 389 5.71 1.69 7.51
N LEU A 390 5.33 2.59 6.61
CA LEU A 390 5.02 2.26 5.21
C LEU A 390 6.26 1.94 4.38
N SER A 391 7.36 2.68 4.60
CA SER A 391 8.59 2.56 3.82
C SER A 391 9.44 1.40 4.30
N SER A 392 9.70 1.33 5.61
CA SER A 392 10.62 0.38 6.24
C SER A 392 9.92 -0.65 7.14
N GLY A 393 8.64 -0.50 7.47
CA GLY A 393 7.97 -1.38 8.43
C GLY A 393 8.45 -1.23 9.87
N GLU A 394 9.32 -0.26 10.16
CA GLU A 394 9.90 -0.03 11.48
C GLU A 394 9.85 1.46 11.83
N VAL A 395 9.51 1.78 13.07
CA VAL A 395 9.63 3.14 13.62
C VAL A 395 10.92 3.26 14.44
N SER A 396 11.67 4.35 14.22
CA SER A 396 13.00 4.51 14.81
C SER A 396 12.94 4.70 16.34
N ASN A 397 13.72 3.91 17.08
CA ASN A 397 13.74 3.91 18.55
C ASN A 397 12.38 3.57 19.18
N LEU A 398 11.53 2.80 18.50
CA LEU A 398 10.25 2.37 19.06
C LEU A 398 10.43 1.45 20.27
N PHE A 399 11.33 0.47 20.16
CA PHE A 399 11.61 -0.49 21.23
C PHE A 399 12.99 -0.26 21.85
N THR A 400 13.05 -0.34 23.17
CA THR A 400 14.30 -0.44 23.92
C THR A 400 14.94 -1.82 23.74
N THR A 401 16.21 -1.95 24.10
CA THR A 401 16.91 -3.25 24.04
C THR A 401 16.24 -4.31 24.91
N ASP A 402 15.68 -3.90 26.04
CA ASP A 402 15.10 -4.79 27.03
C ASP A 402 13.71 -5.25 26.60
N GLU A 403 12.87 -4.33 26.07
CA GLU A 403 11.58 -4.66 25.45
C GLU A 403 11.75 -5.60 24.26
N PHE A 404 12.76 -5.38 23.42
CA PHE A 404 13.01 -6.26 22.29
C PHE A 404 13.46 -7.66 22.73
N SER A 405 14.19 -7.78 23.85
CA SER A 405 14.54 -9.08 24.42
C SER A 405 13.31 -9.84 24.91
N ALA A 406 12.33 -9.14 25.50
CA ALA A 406 11.06 -9.74 25.91
C ALA A 406 10.25 -10.23 24.69
N ILE A 407 10.13 -9.38 23.65
CA ILE A 407 9.47 -9.74 22.38
C ILE A 407 10.14 -10.96 21.73
N SER A 408 11.48 -11.02 21.76
CA SER A 408 12.24 -12.15 21.20
C SER A 408 11.95 -13.46 21.93
N ALA A 409 11.74 -13.42 23.24
CA ALA A 409 11.36 -14.61 24.02
C ALA A 409 9.96 -15.12 23.65
N GLU A 410 9.00 -14.21 23.46
CA GLU A 410 7.63 -14.57 23.04
C GLU A 410 7.58 -15.07 21.59
N LEU A 411 8.44 -14.53 20.71
CA LEU A 411 8.56 -14.96 19.31
C LEU A 411 9.30 -16.28 19.12
N GLU A 412 9.96 -16.85 20.14
CA GLU A 412 10.81 -18.04 19.99
C GLU A 412 10.02 -19.22 19.40
N LYS A 413 8.76 -19.40 19.82
CA LYS A 413 7.88 -20.45 19.29
C LYS A 413 7.58 -20.25 17.80
N ALA A 414 7.32 -19.01 17.39
CA ALA A 414 7.07 -18.65 15.99
C ALA A 414 8.35 -18.77 15.15
N ALA A 415 9.50 -18.42 15.71
CA ALA A 415 10.80 -18.52 15.05
C ALA A 415 11.19 -19.97 14.76
N LYS A 416 10.98 -20.88 15.73
CA LYS A 416 11.17 -22.32 15.52
C LYS A 416 10.25 -22.87 14.42
N ALA A 417 9.00 -22.42 14.36
CA ALA A 417 8.07 -22.80 13.29
C ALA A 417 8.51 -22.29 11.92
N ALA A 418 9.11 -21.10 11.85
CA ALA A 418 9.65 -20.51 10.62
C ALA A 418 11.06 -21.01 10.25
N GLY A 419 11.66 -21.90 11.04
CA GLY A 419 13.03 -22.40 10.82
C GLY A 419 14.14 -21.38 11.08
N VAL A 420 13.84 -20.30 11.83
CA VAL A 420 14.80 -19.24 12.15
C VAL A 420 15.51 -19.56 13.46
N ASN A 421 16.84 -19.49 13.48
CA ASN A 421 17.63 -19.73 14.68
C ASN A 421 17.40 -18.60 15.71
N PRO A 422 16.85 -18.91 16.91
CA PRO A 422 16.51 -17.90 17.91
C PRO A 422 17.73 -17.21 18.53
N SER A 423 18.92 -17.79 18.37
CA SER A 423 20.18 -17.22 18.87
C SER A 423 20.65 -16.00 18.08
N ASN A 424 20.17 -15.80 16.85
CA ASN A 424 20.56 -14.65 16.03
C ASN A 424 19.54 -13.51 16.21
N ARG A 425 19.93 -12.50 16.98
CA ARG A 425 19.10 -11.33 17.28
C ARG A 425 18.65 -10.57 16.02
N ASP A 426 19.51 -10.44 15.03
CA ASP A 426 19.17 -9.72 13.80
C ASP A 426 18.13 -10.50 12.98
N ALA A 427 18.27 -11.84 12.91
CA ALA A 427 17.29 -12.69 12.23
C ALA A 427 15.92 -12.69 12.94
N MET A 428 15.90 -12.61 14.27
CA MET A 428 14.66 -12.46 15.04
C MET A 428 13.97 -11.12 14.78
N HIS A 429 14.74 -10.04 14.64
CA HIS A 429 14.22 -8.72 14.30
C HIS A 429 13.63 -8.70 12.89
N ASP A 430 14.32 -9.27 11.90
CA ASP A 430 13.82 -9.39 10.54
C ASP A 430 12.52 -10.22 10.48
N LEU A 431 12.45 -11.32 11.23
CA LEU A 431 11.23 -12.14 11.33
C LEU A 431 10.06 -11.36 11.94
N PHE A 432 10.32 -10.62 13.02
CA PHE A 432 9.31 -9.77 13.65
C PHE A 432 8.77 -8.74 12.66
N LEU A 433 9.65 -8.03 11.95
CA LEU A 433 9.25 -7.04 10.97
C LEU A 433 8.50 -7.64 9.78
N SER A 434 8.87 -8.84 9.32
CA SER A 434 8.11 -9.55 8.26
C SER A 434 6.69 -9.82 8.72
N ARG A 435 6.51 -10.36 9.94
CA ARG A 435 5.19 -10.64 10.53
C ARG A 435 4.36 -9.37 10.70
N VAL A 436 4.98 -8.28 11.14
CA VAL A 436 4.30 -6.98 11.24
C VAL A 436 3.83 -6.52 9.86
N ARG A 437 4.68 -6.54 8.84
CA ARG A 437 4.31 -6.10 7.48
C ARG A 437 3.19 -6.93 6.86
N GLU A 438 3.19 -8.24 7.10
CA GLU A 438 2.16 -9.16 6.59
C GLU A 438 0.80 -8.96 7.27
N ASN A 439 0.78 -8.60 8.55
CA ASN A 439 -0.44 -8.50 9.34
C ASN A 439 -0.96 -7.08 9.56
N LEU A 440 -0.15 -6.05 9.27
CA LEU A 440 -0.50 -4.66 9.50
C LEU A 440 -1.00 -3.98 8.22
N HIS A 441 -2.24 -3.52 8.26
CA HIS A 441 -2.79 -2.60 7.28
C HIS A 441 -2.90 -1.21 7.86
N ILE A 442 -2.73 -0.18 7.04
CA ILE A 442 -2.82 1.23 7.47
C ILE A 442 -3.86 1.89 6.58
N VAL A 443 -4.91 2.43 7.20
CA VAL A 443 -5.97 3.16 6.51
C VAL A 443 -5.99 4.58 7.03
N PHE A 444 -5.66 5.53 6.16
CA PHE A 444 -5.53 6.94 6.50
C PHE A 444 -6.70 7.76 5.94
N CYS A 445 -7.53 8.36 6.79
CA CYS A 445 -8.66 9.17 6.37
C CYS A 445 -8.29 10.67 6.33
N VAL A 446 -8.30 11.27 5.14
CA VAL A 446 -7.89 12.68 4.93
C VAL A 446 -8.99 13.53 4.32
N ARG A 447 -9.29 14.70 4.86
CA ARG A 447 -10.23 15.62 4.21
C ARG A 447 -9.56 16.29 2.99
N PRO A 448 -10.26 16.44 1.84
CA PRO A 448 -9.69 17.09 0.66
C PRO A 448 -9.62 18.62 0.77
N ILE A 449 -10.18 19.20 1.85
CA ILE A 449 -10.29 20.65 2.02
C ILE A 449 -9.07 21.16 2.78
N GLY A 450 -8.32 22.09 2.17
CA GLY A 450 -7.18 22.77 2.80
C GLY A 450 -5.83 22.42 2.16
N GLN A 451 -4.75 22.98 2.72
CA GLN A 451 -3.37 22.70 2.27
C GLN A 451 -2.86 21.34 2.76
N GLN A 452 -3.44 20.79 3.83
CA GLN A 452 -2.98 19.55 4.47
C GLN A 452 -2.88 18.35 3.53
N LEU A 453 -3.83 18.17 2.59
CA LEU A 453 -3.74 17.07 1.61
C LEU A 453 -2.49 17.22 0.72
N ARG A 454 -2.10 18.46 0.39
CA ARG A 454 -0.88 18.73 -0.37
C ARG A 454 0.36 18.50 0.47
N ASP A 455 0.33 18.84 1.75
CA ASP A 455 1.48 18.65 2.64
C ASP A 455 1.73 17.16 2.94
N TYR A 456 0.68 16.34 2.89
CA TYR A 456 0.80 14.87 2.99
C TYR A 456 1.22 14.18 1.69
N CYS A 457 1.06 14.81 0.53
CA CYS A 457 1.45 14.25 -0.78
C CYS A 457 2.86 14.69 -1.15
#